data_AF-V9LH23-F1
#
_entry.id   AF-V9LH23-F1
#
_cell.length_a   1.000
_cell.length_b   1.000
_cell.length_c   1.000
_cell.angle_alpha   90.00
_cell.angle_beta   90.00
_cell.angle_gamma   90.00
#
_symmetry.space_group_name_H-M   'P 1'
#
loop_
_entity.id
_entity.type
_entity.pdbx_description
1 polymer ?
#
loop_
_entity_poly.entity_id
_entity_poly.type
_entity_poly.pdbx_seq_one_letter_code
_entity_poly.pdbx_strand_id
1 'polypeptide(L)'
;SIKRSKKGDKNGKGLRHFSMKVCEKVQRKGTTSYNEVADELVAEFSNSNNHVTSDSQAYDQKNIRRRVYDALNVLMAMNIISKEKKEIRWIGLPTNSAQEFQNLEAEKQRRIERIKQKRAQLEELILQQIAFKNLVQRNRQSEQQTQNAPAPNSTIQLPFIIVNTSKRTVIDCSISSDKFEYLFNFDNTFEIHDDIEATDRK
;
A
#
# COMPACT_ATOMS: atom_id res chain seq x y z
N SER A 1 -46.29 -17.87 -32.91
CA SER A 1 -45.45 -16.95 -32.14
C SER A 1 -44.00 -17.40 -32.11
N ILE A 2 -43.12 -16.52 -32.61
CA ILE A 2 -41.71 -16.30 -32.26
C ILE A 2 -40.72 -17.47 -32.48
N LYS A 3 -40.16 -17.55 -33.70
CA LYS A 3 -38.86 -18.16 -33.97
C LYS A 3 -37.76 -17.25 -33.41
N ARG A 4 -37.09 -17.66 -32.34
CA ARG A 4 -35.86 -17.02 -31.84
C ARG A 4 -34.70 -17.35 -32.81
N SER A 5 -34.16 -16.32 -33.43
CA SER A 5 -33.00 -16.39 -34.32
C SER A 5 -31.73 -16.82 -33.58
N LYS A 6 -30.97 -17.73 -34.20
CA LYS A 6 -29.65 -18.23 -33.79
C LYS A 6 -28.67 -17.06 -33.56
N LYS A 7 -28.11 -17.01 -32.36
CA LYS A 7 -27.07 -16.06 -31.94
C LYS A 7 -25.73 -16.51 -32.55
N GLY A 8 -25.50 -16.13 -33.81
CA GLY A 8 -24.21 -16.33 -34.48
C GLY A 8 -23.12 -15.45 -33.86
N ASP A 9 -21.91 -16.00 -33.79
CA ASP A 9 -20.67 -15.35 -33.36
C ASP A 9 -20.50 -13.94 -33.97
N LYS A 10 -20.61 -12.91 -33.12
CA LYS A 10 -20.33 -11.51 -33.45
C LYS A 10 -18.98 -11.09 -32.88
N ASN A 11 -17.95 -11.92 -33.03
CA ASN A 11 -16.67 -11.79 -32.31
C ASN A 11 -15.78 -10.59 -32.69
N GLY A 12 -16.26 -9.61 -33.46
CA GLY A 12 -15.48 -8.40 -33.81
C GLY A 12 -16.28 -7.15 -34.20
N LYS A 13 -17.61 -7.17 -34.17
CA LYS A 13 -18.45 -6.04 -34.65
C LYS A 13 -19.34 -5.42 -33.55
N GLY A 14 -19.07 -5.74 -32.28
CA GLY A 14 -19.80 -5.19 -31.14
C GLY A 14 -19.28 -3.81 -30.69
N LEU A 15 -20.10 -3.06 -29.93
CA LEU A 15 -19.70 -1.75 -29.39
C LEU A 15 -18.39 -1.83 -28.59
N ARG A 16 -18.18 -2.88 -27.79
CA ARG A 16 -16.92 -3.11 -27.06
C ARG A 16 -15.70 -3.09 -27.98
N HIS A 17 -15.80 -3.71 -29.16
CA HIS A 17 -14.69 -3.77 -30.10
C HIS A 17 -14.43 -2.41 -30.74
N PHE A 18 -15.49 -1.70 -31.15
CA PHE A 18 -15.36 -0.35 -31.68
C PHE A 18 -14.84 0.64 -30.64
N SER A 19 -15.29 0.56 -29.38
CA SER A 19 -14.78 1.40 -28.30
C SER A 19 -13.29 1.19 -28.07
N MET A 20 -12.82 -0.06 -28.09
CA MET A 20 -11.40 -0.38 -28.00
C MET A 20 -10.61 0.22 -29.16
N LYS A 21 -11.07 0.02 -30.40
CA LYS A 21 -10.41 0.54 -31.60
C LYS A 21 -10.38 2.07 -31.66
N VAL A 22 -11.47 2.73 -31.28
CA VAL A 22 -11.53 4.20 -31.17
C VAL A 22 -10.53 4.70 -30.12
N CYS A 23 -10.46 4.07 -28.96
CA CYS A 23 -9.52 4.43 -27.90
C CYS A 23 -8.05 4.30 -28.36
N GLU A 24 -7.67 3.16 -28.96
CA GLU A 24 -6.33 2.93 -29.51
C GLU A 24 -5.94 3.99 -30.55
N LYS A 25 -6.89 4.36 -31.42
CA LYS A 25 -6.65 5.30 -32.52
C LYS A 25 -6.40 6.71 -32.01
N VAL A 26 -7.24 7.18 -31.08
CA VAL A 26 -7.10 8.51 -30.47
C VAL A 26 -5.81 8.58 -29.64
N GLN A 27 -5.49 7.52 -28.88
CA GLN A 27 -4.23 7.44 -28.12
C GLN A 27 -3.00 7.52 -29.02
N ARG A 28 -2.98 6.78 -30.13
CA ARG A 28 -1.83 6.74 -31.05
C ARG A 28 -1.62 8.07 -31.77
N LYS A 29 -2.70 8.75 -32.18
CA LYS A 29 -2.61 10.01 -32.93
C LYS A 29 -2.36 11.21 -32.00
N GLY A 30 -2.74 11.13 -30.73
CA GLY A 30 -2.68 12.25 -29.79
C GLY A 30 -3.76 13.30 -30.04
N THR A 31 -3.83 13.83 -31.27
CA THR A 31 -4.88 14.75 -31.74
C THR A 31 -5.48 14.24 -33.04
N THR A 32 -6.81 14.21 -33.15
CA THR A 32 -7.54 13.67 -34.32
C THR A 32 -8.93 14.31 -34.46
N SER A 33 -9.75 13.84 -35.40
CA SER A 33 -11.14 14.28 -35.59
C SER A 33 -12.10 13.10 -35.73
N TYR A 34 -13.40 13.35 -35.54
CA TYR A 34 -14.42 12.32 -35.70
C TYR A 34 -14.37 11.64 -37.08
N ASN A 35 -14.26 12.44 -38.16
CA ASN A 35 -14.26 11.90 -39.53
C ASN A 35 -13.03 11.04 -39.76
N GLU A 36 -11.86 11.51 -39.33
CA GLU A 36 -10.61 10.76 -39.47
C GLU A 36 -10.67 9.39 -38.77
N VAL A 37 -11.12 9.36 -37.51
CA VAL A 37 -11.29 8.10 -36.76
C VAL A 37 -12.34 7.20 -37.43
N ALA A 38 -13.47 7.76 -37.87
CA ALA A 38 -14.54 6.98 -38.48
C ALA A 38 -14.14 6.41 -39.84
N ASP A 39 -13.49 7.20 -40.69
CA ASP A 39 -13.10 6.80 -42.05
C ASP A 39 -11.99 5.75 -42.02
N GLU A 40 -11.02 5.87 -41.11
CA GLU A 40 -9.99 4.86 -40.93
C GLU A 40 -10.56 3.53 -40.43
N LEU A 41 -11.52 3.56 -39.49
CA LEU A 41 -12.18 2.33 -39.03
C LEU A 41 -13.09 1.73 -40.11
N VAL A 42 -13.73 2.53 -40.95
CA VAL A 42 -14.49 2.00 -42.10
C VAL A 42 -13.55 1.32 -43.10
N ALA A 43 -12.40 1.92 -43.39
CA ALA A 43 -11.41 1.36 -44.31
C ALA A 43 -10.82 0.04 -43.78
N GLU A 44 -10.43 -0.02 -42.50
CA GLU A 44 -9.86 -1.22 -41.85
C GLU A 44 -10.83 -2.43 -41.91
N PHE A 45 -12.12 -2.19 -41.67
CA PHE A 45 -13.12 -3.25 -41.64
C PHE A 45 -13.67 -3.61 -43.03
N SER A 46 -13.61 -2.69 -44.00
CA SER A 46 -13.99 -2.97 -45.39
C SER A 46 -12.93 -3.81 -46.10
N ASN A 47 -11.64 -3.54 -45.84
CA ASN A 47 -10.53 -4.30 -46.43
C ASN A 47 -10.37 -5.71 -45.83
N SER A 48 -10.87 -5.94 -44.62
CA SER A 48 -10.85 -7.26 -43.97
C SER A 48 -11.91 -8.22 -44.53
N ASN A 49 -12.86 -7.74 -45.34
CA ASN A 49 -14.04 -8.49 -45.76
C ASN A 49 -14.13 -8.54 -47.30
N ASN A 50 -13.22 -9.28 -47.95
CA ASN A 50 -13.07 -9.39 -49.41
C ASN A 50 -14.26 -10.06 -50.16
N HIS A 51 -15.40 -10.32 -49.51
CA HIS A 51 -16.53 -11.00 -50.14
C HIS A 51 -17.89 -10.45 -49.65
N VAL A 52 -18.17 -9.17 -49.91
CA VAL A 52 -19.42 -8.52 -49.52
C VAL A 52 -19.99 -7.67 -50.65
N THR A 53 -21.30 -7.76 -50.88
CA THR A 53 -22.04 -6.95 -51.86
C THR A 53 -22.08 -5.46 -51.46
N SER A 54 -22.15 -4.56 -52.43
CA SER A 54 -22.06 -3.10 -52.22
C SER A 54 -23.08 -2.53 -51.21
N ASP A 55 -24.28 -3.11 -51.11
CA ASP A 55 -25.32 -2.64 -50.17
C ASP A 55 -24.98 -2.92 -48.69
N SER A 56 -24.27 -4.02 -48.44
CA SER A 56 -23.86 -4.41 -47.08
C SER A 56 -22.67 -3.58 -46.59
N GLN A 57 -21.79 -3.14 -47.51
CA GLN A 57 -20.71 -2.19 -47.19
C GLN A 57 -21.25 -0.82 -46.75
N ALA A 58 -22.29 -0.31 -47.41
CA ALA A 58 -22.93 0.95 -47.02
C ALA A 58 -23.63 0.87 -45.65
N TYR A 59 -24.23 -0.28 -45.32
CA TYR A 59 -24.82 -0.51 -44.01
C TYR A 59 -23.76 -0.59 -42.90
N ASP A 60 -22.66 -1.31 -43.14
CA ASP A 60 -21.54 -1.42 -42.21
C ASP A 60 -20.89 -0.05 -41.97
N GLN A 61 -20.76 0.80 -43.01
CA GLN A 61 -20.25 2.16 -42.84
C GLN A 61 -21.12 3.01 -41.91
N LYS A 62 -22.44 3.02 -42.11
CA LYS A 62 -23.38 3.75 -41.24
C LYS A 62 -23.34 3.22 -39.80
N ASN A 63 -23.21 1.90 -39.64
CA ASN A 63 -23.10 1.27 -38.34
C ASN A 63 -21.83 1.68 -37.60
N ILE A 64 -20.67 1.57 -38.24
CA ILE A 64 -19.36 1.96 -37.68
C ILE A 64 -19.40 3.43 -37.25
N ARG A 65 -19.85 4.33 -38.14
CA ARG A 65 -20.00 5.76 -37.83
C ARG A 65 -20.84 6.01 -36.58
N ARG A 66 -21.98 5.32 -36.43
CA ARG A 66 -22.84 5.42 -35.24
C ARG A 66 -22.13 4.95 -33.98
N ARG A 67 -21.37 3.85 -34.05
CA ARG A 67 -20.64 3.27 -32.91
C ARG A 67 -19.44 4.12 -32.49
N VAL A 68 -18.77 4.78 -33.43
CA VAL A 68 -17.69 5.74 -33.13
C VAL A 68 -18.21 6.89 -32.28
N TYR A 69 -19.39 7.43 -32.59
CA TYR A 69 -20.02 8.46 -31.74
C TYR A 69 -20.32 7.97 -30.32
N ASP A 70 -20.86 6.75 -30.17
CA ASP A 70 -21.12 6.16 -28.85
C ASP A 70 -19.84 6.05 -28.04
N ALA A 71 -18.77 5.52 -28.65
CA ALA A 71 -17.48 5.36 -28.02
C ALA A 71 -16.86 6.70 -27.58
N LEU A 72 -16.83 7.69 -28.49
CA LEU A 72 -16.26 9.00 -28.20
C LEU A 72 -17.00 9.72 -27.07
N ASN A 73 -18.34 9.64 -27.03
CA ASN A 73 -19.13 10.28 -25.98
C ASN A 73 -18.83 9.69 -24.59
N VAL A 74 -18.68 8.36 -24.50
CA VAL A 74 -18.31 7.70 -23.24
C VAL A 74 -16.88 8.02 -22.86
N LEU A 75 -15.93 7.96 -23.80
CA LEU A 75 -14.52 8.30 -23.53
C LEU A 75 -14.37 9.75 -23.07
N MET A 76 -15.17 10.67 -23.62
CA MET A 76 -15.20 12.07 -23.19
C MET A 76 -15.81 12.21 -21.79
N ALA A 77 -16.92 11.53 -21.50
CA ALA A 77 -17.54 11.54 -20.18
C ALA A 77 -16.63 10.95 -19.08
N MET A 78 -15.77 9.99 -19.45
CA MET A 78 -14.75 9.41 -18.57
C MET A 78 -13.47 10.25 -18.48
N ASN A 79 -13.45 11.44 -19.08
CA ASN A 79 -12.29 12.33 -19.16
C ASN A 79 -11.03 11.66 -19.76
N ILE A 80 -11.21 10.69 -20.66
CA ILE A 80 -10.13 10.00 -21.37
C ILE A 80 -9.67 10.80 -22.59
N ILE A 81 -10.60 11.54 -23.20
CA ILE A 81 -10.38 12.40 -24.35
C ILE A 81 -11.09 13.74 -24.13
N SER A 82 -10.57 14.82 -24.71
CA SER A 82 -11.29 16.10 -24.83
C SER A 82 -11.77 16.29 -26.27
N LYS A 83 -12.85 17.05 -26.44
CA LYS A 83 -13.35 17.45 -27.77
C LYS A 83 -13.65 18.94 -27.81
N GLU A 84 -12.96 19.65 -28.68
CA GLU A 84 -13.19 21.06 -28.97
C GLU A 84 -13.59 21.22 -30.43
N LYS A 85 -14.85 21.58 -30.68
CA LYS A 85 -15.43 21.65 -32.03
C LYS A 85 -15.23 20.33 -32.80
N LYS A 86 -14.29 20.31 -33.75
CA LYS A 86 -13.95 19.15 -34.60
C LYS A 86 -12.71 18.39 -34.12
N GLU A 87 -11.94 18.98 -33.21
CA GLU A 87 -10.68 18.44 -32.70
C GLU A 87 -10.95 17.56 -31.48
N ILE A 88 -10.32 16.39 -31.45
CA ILE A 88 -10.37 15.41 -30.36
C ILE A 88 -8.94 15.18 -29.90
N ARG A 89 -8.66 15.38 -28.61
CA ARG A 89 -7.33 15.20 -28.01
C ARG A 89 -7.34 14.08 -26.98
N TRP A 90 -6.30 13.27 -26.98
CA TRP A 90 -6.03 12.25 -25.97
C TRP A 90 -5.62 12.90 -24.66
N ILE A 91 -6.32 12.58 -23.57
CA ILE A 91 -5.98 13.04 -22.20
C ILE A 91 -5.21 11.93 -21.48
N GLY A 92 -5.72 10.70 -21.49
CA GLY A 92 -5.18 9.56 -20.76
C GLY A 92 -6.25 8.77 -20.01
N LEU A 93 -5.95 7.54 -19.59
CA LEU A 93 -6.90 6.78 -18.77
C LEU A 93 -6.99 7.40 -17.36
N PRO A 94 -8.15 7.31 -16.66
CA PRO A 94 -8.36 7.91 -15.33
C PRO A 94 -7.29 7.51 -14.30
N THR A 95 -6.69 6.34 -14.47
CA THR A 95 -5.44 5.95 -13.83
C THR A 95 -4.28 6.39 -14.72
N ASN A 96 -3.87 7.66 -14.59
CA ASN A 96 -2.60 8.11 -15.12
C ASN A 96 -1.51 7.28 -14.44
N SER A 97 -0.82 6.41 -15.18
CA SER A 97 0.24 5.55 -14.67
C SER A 97 1.30 6.31 -13.87
N ALA A 98 1.50 7.60 -14.15
CA ALA A 98 2.38 8.47 -13.37
C ALA A 98 1.89 8.70 -11.93
N GLN A 99 0.59 8.88 -11.72
CA GLN A 99 0.02 9.07 -10.38
C GLN A 99 -0.01 7.75 -9.60
N GLU A 100 -0.30 6.63 -10.28
CA GLU A 100 -0.19 5.30 -9.69
C GLU A 100 1.26 4.99 -9.28
N PHE A 101 2.23 5.32 -10.13
CA PHE A 101 3.66 5.20 -9.83
C PHE A 101 4.05 6.02 -8.59
N GLN A 102 3.61 7.28 -8.48
CA GLN A 102 3.88 8.12 -7.31
C GLN A 102 3.28 7.53 -6.03
N ASN A 103 2.04 7.01 -6.10
CA ASN A 103 1.40 6.37 -4.96
C ASN A 103 2.14 5.08 -4.54
N LEU A 104 2.58 4.28 -5.51
CA LEU A 104 3.35 3.06 -5.26
C LEU A 104 4.73 3.35 -4.67
N GLU A 105 5.43 4.38 -5.15
CA GLU A 105 6.71 4.81 -4.56
C GLU A 105 6.53 5.33 -3.13
N ALA A 106 5.47 6.10 -2.85
CA ALA A 106 5.16 6.54 -1.49
C ALA A 106 4.87 5.37 -0.54
N GLU A 107 4.10 4.38 -1.01
CA GLU A 107 3.78 3.17 -0.23
C GLU A 107 5.01 2.29 -0.01
N LYS A 108 5.86 2.13 -1.03
CA LYS A 108 7.17 1.46 -0.91
C LYS A 108 8.03 2.14 0.14
N GLN A 109 8.12 3.48 0.14
CA GLN A 109 8.91 4.20 1.13
C GLN A 109 8.39 3.99 2.55
N ARG A 110 7.06 4.01 2.76
CA ARG A 110 6.45 3.67 4.05
C ARG A 110 6.77 2.26 4.51
N ARG A 111 6.75 1.29 3.58
CA ARG A 111 7.08 -0.10 3.88
C ARG A 111 8.54 -0.27 4.25
N ILE A 112 9.45 0.41 3.57
CA ILE A 112 10.89 0.40 3.87
C ILE A 112 11.12 0.91 5.30
N GLU A 113 10.51 2.05 5.66
CA GLU A 113 10.66 2.62 7.00
C GLU A 113 10.09 1.69 8.08
N ARG A 114 8.92 1.09 7.81
CA ARG A 114 8.34 0.09 8.72
C ARG A 114 9.22 -1.15 8.89
N ILE A 115 9.85 -1.62 7.81
CA ILE A 115 10.78 -2.76 7.86
C ILE A 115 12.00 -2.39 8.70
N LYS A 116 12.55 -1.18 8.53
CA LYS A 116 13.68 -0.68 9.31
C LYS A 116 13.34 -0.64 10.81
N GLN A 117 12.19 -0.09 11.18
CA GLN A 117 11.73 -0.04 12.57
C GLN A 117 11.55 -1.44 13.16
N LYS A 118 10.91 -2.36 12.43
CA LYS A 118 10.73 -3.74 12.88
C LYS A 118 12.05 -4.51 13.03
N ARG A 119 13.04 -4.21 12.19
CA ARG A 119 14.39 -4.78 12.32
C ARG A 119 15.08 -4.31 13.60
N ALA A 120 15.04 -3.02 13.88
CA ALA A 120 15.59 -2.47 15.13
C ALA A 120 14.91 -3.05 16.37
N GLN A 121 13.58 -3.14 16.38
CA GLN A 121 12.82 -3.79 17.46
C GLN A 121 13.19 -5.27 17.62
N LEU A 122 13.39 -5.99 16.52
CA LEU A 122 13.80 -7.39 16.59
C LEU A 122 15.21 -7.56 17.16
N GLU A 123 16.14 -6.68 16.79
CA GLU A 123 17.50 -6.68 17.34
C GLU A 123 17.47 -6.44 18.86
N GLU A 124 16.67 -5.49 19.34
CA GLU A 124 16.46 -5.22 20.76
C GLU A 124 15.87 -6.44 21.51
N LEU A 125 14.84 -7.07 20.93
CA LEU A 125 14.25 -8.29 21.51
C LEU A 125 15.23 -9.46 21.56
N ILE A 126 16.11 -9.60 20.56
CA ILE A 126 17.15 -10.64 20.55
C ILE A 126 18.16 -10.38 21.67
N LEU A 127 18.60 -9.14 21.85
CA LEU A 127 19.51 -8.77 22.94
C LEU A 127 18.88 -9.08 24.30
N GLN A 128 17.64 -8.64 24.53
CA GLN A 128 16.90 -8.94 25.75
C GLN A 128 16.78 -10.45 26.00
N GLN A 129 16.49 -11.23 24.96
CA GLN A 129 16.38 -12.69 25.05
C GLN A 129 17.70 -13.36 25.43
N ILE A 130 18.83 -12.86 24.92
CA ILE A 130 20.18 -13.34 25.25
C ILE A 130 20.52 -12.96 26.70
N ALA A 131 20.33 -11.69 27.07
CA ALA A 131 20.60 -11.18 28.42
C ALA A 131 19.81 -11.97 29.49
N PHE A 132 18.51 -12.19 29.25
CA PHE A 132 17.66 -12.96 30.14
C PHE A 132 18.12 -14.42 30.29
N LYS A 133 18.44 -15.09 29.18
CA LYS A 133 18.95 -16.48 29.22
C LYS A 133 20.28 -16.58 29.95
N ASN A 134 21.19 -15.65 29.69
CA ASN A 134 22.48 -15.60 30.36
C ASN A 134 22.32 -15.36 31.87
N LEU A 135 21.42 -14.46 32.28
CA LEU A 135 21.13 -14.19 33.69
C LEU A 135 20.59 -15.44 34.40
N VAL A 136 19.59 -16.10 33.81
CA VAL A 136 19.00 -17.33 34.37
C VAL A 136 20.04 -18.44 34.47
N GLN A 137 20.87 -18.62 33.44
CA GLN A 137 21.92 -19.63 33.44
C GLN A 137 22.98 -19.34 34.52
N ARG A 138 23.44 -18.09 34.64
CA ARG A 138 24.40 -17.65 35.65
C ARG A 138 23.86 -17.88 37.07
N ASN A 139 22.61 -17.48 37.32
CA ASN A 139 21.97 -17.68 38.62
C ASN A 139 21.85 -19.17 38.95
N ARG A 140 21.42 -20.01 37.99
CA ARG A 140 21.33 -21.46 38.16
C ARG A 140 22.68 -22.11 38.49
N GLN A 141 23.75 -21.69 37.82
CA GLN A 141 25.11 -22.18 38.11
C GLN A 141 25.58 -21.76 39.50
N SER A 142 25.31 -20.51 39.90
CA SER A 142 25.65 -20.01 41.23
C SER A 142 24.95 -20.81 42.33
N GLU A 143 23.64 -21.06 42.18
CA GLU A 143 22.85 -21.83 43.14
C GLU A 143 23.31 -23.30 43.25
N GLN A 144 23.75 -23.89 42.13
CA GLN A 144 24.32 -25.24 42.14
C GLN A 144 25.65 -25.30 42.89
N GLN A 145 26.49 -24.27 42.76
CA GLN A 145 27.78 -24.20 43.45
C GLN A 145 27.62 -23.95 44.96
N THR A 146 26.70 -23.07 45.35
CA THR A 146 26.43 -22.76 46.77
C THR A 146 25.53 -23.78 47.46
N GLN A 147 24.93 -24.71 46.69
CA GLN A 147 23.90 -25.68 47.12
C GLN A 147 22.73 -25.07 47.90
N ASN A 148 22.54 -23.76 47.79
CA ASN A 148 21.55 -23.02 48.54
C ASN A 148 21.05 -21.85 47.70
N ALA A 149 19.76 -21.57 47.80
CA ALA A 149 19.16 -20.38 47.23
C ALA A 149 19.69 -19.12 47.96
N PRO A 150 19.85 -17.99 47.25
CA PRO A 150 20.24 -16.73 47.88
C PRO A 150 19.19 -16.27 48.89
N ALA A 151 19.64 -15.49 49.89
CA ALA A 151 18.75 -14.96 50.92
C ALA A 151 17.67 -14.06 50.29
N PRO A 152 16.43 -14.06 50.82
CA PRO A 152 15.32 -13.32 50.21
C PRO A 152 15.58 -11.81 50.13
N ASN A 153 16.36 -11.24 51.05
CA ASN A 153 16.72 -9.82 51.08
C ASN A 153 17.98 -9.47 50.27
N SER A 154 18.63 -10.44 49.63
CA SER A 154 19.83 -10.20 48.81
C SER A 154 19.55 -10.28 47.30
N THR A 155 18.27 -10.40 46.90
CA THR A 155 17.88 -10.52 45.48
C THR A 155 16.71 -9.60 45.14
N ILE A 156 16.64 -9.20 43.87
CA ILE A 156 15.53 -8.45 43.30
C ILE A 156 15.04 -9.27 42.09
N GLN A 157 13.75 -9.60 42.08
CA GLN A 157 13.12 -10.37 41.01
C GLN A 157 12.62 -9.44 39.90
N LEU A 158 12.64 -9.93 38.67
CA LEU A 158 12.07 -9.24 37.51
C LEU A 158 10.52 -9.36 37.53
N PRO A 159 9.76 -8.36 37.03
CA PRO A 159 10.23 -7.07 36.50
C PRO A 159 10.43 -6.02 37.59
N PHE A 160 11.38 -5.10 37.39
CA PHE A 160 11.62 -3.98 38.29
C PHE A 160 12.10 -2.75 37.53
N ILE A 161 12.01 -1.57 38.16
CA ILE A 161 12.66 -0.35 37.71
C ILE A 161 13.67 0.10 38.76
N ILE A 162 14.78 0.70 38.32
CA ILE A 162 15.79 1.29 39.19
C ILE A 162 15.71 2.80 39.05
N VAL A 163 15.62 3.49 40.19
CA VAL A 163 15.83 4.93 40.26
C VAL A 163 17.18 5.17 40.93
N ASN A 164 18.14 5.74 40.21
CA ASN A 164 19.46 6.09 40.73
C ASN A 164 19.57 7.61 40.92
N THR A 165 20.24 8.02 41.98
CA THR A 165 20.56 9.42 42.23
C THR A 165 21.89 9.51 42.99
N SER A 166 22.42 10.72 43.17
CA SER A 166 23.62 10.96 43.96
C SER A 166 23.43 10.47 45.40
N LYS A 167 24.49 9.93 46.00
CA LYS A 167 24.50 9.53 47.43
C LYS A 167 24.24 10.71 48.38
N ARG A 168 24.35 11.95 47.89
CA ARG A 168 24.11 13.18 48.65
C ARG A 168 22.69 13.72 48.51
N THR A 169 21.89 13.18 47.58
CA THR A 169 20.52 13.61 47.33
C THR A 169 19.65 13.25 48.53
N VAL A 170 18.88 14.23 49.02
CA VAL A 170 17.83 14.02 50.01
C VAL A 170 16.57 13.56 49.29
N ILE A 171 15.99 12.46 49.75
CA ILE A 171 14.79 11.86 49.18
C ILE A 171 13.71 11.86 50.26
N ASP A 172 12.61 12.54 49.98
CA ASP A 172 11.39 12.47 50.78
C ASP A 172 10.37 11.58 50.06
N CYS A 173 9.76 10.64 50.78
CA CYS A 173 8.87 9.63 50.24
C CYS A 173 7.56 9.60 51.00
N SER A 174 6.46 9.86 50.29
CA SER A 174 5.11 9.72 50.80
C SER A 174 4.44 8.53 50.13
N ILE A 175 3.90 7.62 50.95
CA ILE A 175 3.28 6.38 50.49
C ILE A 175 1.83 6.37 50.97
N SER A 176 0.92 6.16 50.04
CA SER A 176 -0.49 5.90 50.32
C SER A 176 -0.67 4.67 51.23
N SER A 177 -1.75 4.65 52.02
CA SER A 177 -2.00 3.52 52.95
C SER A 177 -2.19 2.18 52.24
N ASP A 178 -2.71 2.20 51.02
CA ASP A 178 -2.95 1.04 50.18
C ASP A 178 -1.73 0.64 49.33
N LYS A 179 -0.67 1.48 49.35
CA LYS A 179 0.57 1.31 48.58
C LYS A 179 0.35 1.27 47.06
N PHE A 180 -0.69 1.90 46.54
CA PHE A 180 -0.87 2.06 45.09
C PHE A 180 -0.23 3.35 44.56
N GLU A 181 -0.07 4.34 45.42
CA GLU A 181 0.53 5.64 45.08
C GLU A 181 1.77 5.91 45.94
N TYR A 182 2.85 6.28 45.27
CA TYR A 182 4.12 6.69 45.85
C TYR A 182 4.53 8.04 45.26
N LEU A 183 4.87 8.99 46.13
CA LEU A 183 5.42 10.28 45.75
C LEU A 183 6.84 10.39 46.30
N PHE A 184 7.81 10.51 45.40
CA PHE A 184 9.21 10.73 45.74
C PHE A 184 9.62 12.16 45.36
N ASN A 185 10.06 12.94 46.34
CA ASN A 185 10.64 14.27 46.14
C ASN A 185 12.16 14.15 46.28
N PHE A 186 12.87 14.49 45.21
CA PHE A 186 14.33 14.53 45.18
C PHE A 186 14.79 15.99 45.18
N ASP A 187 15.76 16.34 46.03
CA ASP A 187 16.37 17.68 46.02
C ASP A 187 17.43 17.86 44.92
N ASN A 188 17.65 16.82 44.11
CA ASN A 188 18.62 16.79 43.02
C ASN A 188 18.15 15.86 41.89
N THR A 189 18.91 15.81 40.79
CA THR A 189 18.62 14.98 39.61
C THR A 189 18.66 13.49 39.95
N PHE A 190 17.82 12.71 39.27
CA PHE A 190 17.80 11.25 39.30
C PHE A 190 17.67 10.71 37.87
N GLU A 191 18.02 9.44 37.67
CA GLU A 191 17.78 8.71 36.43
C GLU A 191 16.91 7.49 36.71
N ILE A 192 16.22 6.99 35.68
CA ILE A 192 15.37 5.81 35.76
C ILE A 192 15.87 4.83 34.72
N HIS A 193 16.12 3.60 35.15
CA HIS A 193 16.51 2.48 34.30
C HIS A 193 15.49 1.37 34.43
N ASP A 194 15.12 0.76 33.30
CA ASP A 194 14.33 -0.46 33.30
C ASP A 194 15.21 -1.69 33.57
N ASP A 195 14.58 -2.81 33.87
CA ASP A 195 15.30 -4.06 34.15
C ASP A 195 16.18 -4.54 32.98
N ILE A 196 15.73 -4.33 31.74
CA ILE A 196 16.47 -4.65 30.51
C ILE A 196 17.81 -3.89 30.46
N GLU A 197 17.77 -2.58 30.67
CA GLU A 197 18.95 -1.73 30.66
C GLU A 197 19.90 -2.08 31.82
N ALA A 198 19.34 -2.43 32.98
CA ALA A 198 20.13 -2.87 34.13
C ALA A 198 20.84 -4.22 33.90
N THR A 199 20.26 -5.12 33.09
CA THR A 199 20.90 -6.39 32.72
C THR A 199 22.01 -6.25 31.70
N ASP A 200 21.92 -5.29 30.76
CA ASP A 200 22.97 -5.08 29.75
C ASP A 200 24.24 -4.42 30.32
N ARG A 201 24.14 -3.75 31.48
CA ARG A 201 25.27 -3.08 32.15
C ARG A 201 26.12 -4.00 33.03
N LYS A 202 25.82 -5.29 33.15
CA LYS A 202 26.52 -6.26 34.03
C LYS A 202 27.21 -7.39 33.26
#